data_AF-A0A9E1QB18-F1
#
_entry.id   AF-A0A9E1QB18-F1
#
_cell.length_a   1.000
_cell.length_b   1.000
_cell.length_c   1.000
_cell.angle_alpha   90.00
_cell.angle_beta   90.00
_cell.angle_gamma   90.00
#
_symmetry.space_group_name_H-M   'P 1'
#
loop_
_entity.id
_entity.type
_entity.pdbx_description
1 polymer ?
#
loop_
_entity_poly.entity_id
_entity_poly.type
_entity_poly.pdbx_seq_one_letter_code
_entity_poly.pdbx_strand_id
1 'polypeptide(L)'
;MIYLLLIASVLLGVLVVLILKPSKKSVRLLLAFSGAYLLSVAILHLLPEVYNGSSDTKVLGIFILVGIILQSVLESFSKGAEHGHIHIHTYGKTFPTLLFVSLCIHAFSEGLPIHHSGENLLWAIVVHKIPIAVILTIFLLDSHFSKKTIVFFLTVFALMSPLGVILSENMMFFEKYS
;
A
#
# COMPACT_ATOMS: atom_id res chain seq x y z
N MET A 1 17.64 2.72 6.39
CA MET A 1 16.56 3.25 7.26
C MET A 1 15.18 3.07 6.63
N ILE A 2 15.00 3.39 5.34
CA ILE A 2 13.76 3.22 4.55
C ILE A 2 13.10 1.84 4.75
N TYR A 3 13.81 0.75 4.47
CA TYR A 3 13.30 -0.62 4.59
C TYR A 3 12.70 -0.93 5.97
N LEU A 4 13.38 -0.47 7.02
CA LEU A 4 13.01 -0.72 8.41
C LEU A 4 11.72 0.02 8.77
N LEU A 5 11.57 1.28 8.32
CA LEU A 5 10.35 2.06 8.50
C LEU A 5 9.14 1.46 7.77
N LEU A 6 9.34 0.96 6.54
CA LEU A 6 8.28 0.33 5.75
C LEU A 6 7.78 -1.00 6.32
N ILE A 7 8.67 -1.75 6.99
CA ILE A 7 8.30 -2.99 7.70
C ILE A 7 7.66 -2.63 9.05
N ALA A 8 8.25 -1.67 9.77
CA ALA A 8 7.75 -1.23 11.07
C ALA A 8 6.33 -0.66 11.00
N SER A 9 5.97 0.06 9.93
CA SER A 9 4.61 0.59 9.74
C SER A 9 3.54 -0.51 9.65
N VAL A 10 3.86 -1.63 8.98
CA VAL A 10 2.97 -2.80 8.93
C VAL A 10 2.85 -3.45 10.32
N LEU A 11 3.98 -3.65 11.00
CA LEU A 11 3.98 -4.20 12.37
C LEU A 11 3.18 -3.30 13.34
N LEU A 12 3.30 -1.98 13.20
CA LEU A 12 2.53 -1.03 13.98
C LEU A 12 1.03 -1.16 13.73
N GLY A 13 0.61 -1.30 12.46
CA GLY A 13 -0.79 -1.57 12.12
C GLY A 13 -1.33 -2.87 12.74
N VAL A 14 -0.52 -3.94 12.76
CA VAL A 14 -0.87 -5.19 13.44
C VAL A 14 -1.02 -4.98 14.96
N LEU A 15 -0.07 -4.28 15.59
CA LEU A 15 -0.11 -3.99 17.02
C LEU A 15 -1.33 -3.14 17.42
N VAL A 16 -1.69 -2.16 16.59
CA VAL A 16 -2.90 -1.34 16.78
C VAL A 16 -4.14 -2.24 16.87
N VAL A 17 -4.26 -3.25 16.01
CA VAL A 17 -5.40 -4.18 16.05
C VAL A 17 -5.38 -5.04 17.31
N LEU A 18 -4.21 -5.60 17.67
CA LEU A 18 -4.10 -6.52 18.81
C LEU A 18 -4.31 -5.84 20.17
N ILE A 19 -3.87 -4.58 20.32
CA ILE A 19 -3.91 -3.83 21.58
C ILE A 19 -5.17 -2.97 21.66
N LEU A 20 -5.44 -2.16 20.64
CA LEU A 20 -6.48 -1.12 20.71
C LEU A 20 -7.84 -1.61 20.21
N LYS A 21 -7.89 -2.67 19.40
CA LYS A 21 -9.12 -3.23 18.81
C LYS A 21 -10.04 -2.12 18.27
N PRO A 22 -9.56 -1.33 17.29
CA PRO A 22 -10.22 -0.08 16.89
C PRO A 22 -11.63 -0.32 16.38
N SER A 23 -12.54 0.61 16.69
CA SER A 23 -13.91 0.57 16.17
C SER A 23 -13.93 0.79 14.64
N LYS A 24 -14.98 0.32 13.96
CA LYS A 24 -15.19 0.57 12.51
C LYS A 24 -15.13 2.07 12.16
N LYS A 25 -15.66 2.93 13.03
CA LYS A 25 -15.61 4.40 12.86
C LYS A 25 -14.18 4.92 12.90
N SER A 26 -13.38 4.45 13.86
CA SER A 26 -11.97 4.83 13.98
C SER A 26 -11.14 4.39 12.78
N VAL A 27 -11.34 3.16 12.30
CA VAL A 27 -10.67 2.64 11.10
C VAL A 27 -11.03 3.47 9.87
N ARG A 28 -12.31 3.79 9.67
CA ARG A 28 -12.76 4.64 8.56
C ARG A 28 -12.17 6.04 8.60
N LEU A 29 -12.09 6.65 9.79
CA LEU A 29 -11.50 7.98 9.95
C LEU A 29 -9.98 7.94 9.68
N LEU A 30 -9.29 6.91 10.18
CA LEU A 30 -7.86 6.71 9.94
C LEU A 30 -7.56 6.53 8.46
N LEU A 31 -8.36 5.72 7.75
CA LEU A 31 -8.25 5.51 6.30
C LEU A 31 -8.47 6.81 5.52
N ALA A 32 -9.52 7.58 5.86
CA ALA A 32 -9.81 8.85 5.21
C ALA A 32 -8.70 9.89 5.42
N PHE A 33 -8.21 10.04 6.65
CA PHE A 33 -7.09 10.92 6.97
C PHE A 33 -5.83 10.53 6.19
N SER A 34 -5.50 9.23 6.23
CA SER A 34 -4.32 8.69 5.58
C SER A 34 -4.35 8.86 4.07
N GLY A 35 -5.47 8.53 3.42
CA GLY A 35 -5.63 8.68 1.97
C GLY A 35 -5.52 10.15 1.55
N ALA A 36 -6.14 11.07 2.31
CA ALA A 36 -6.03 12.50 2.06
C ALA A 36 -4.58 13.02 2.22
N TYR A 37 -3.84 12.51 3.21
CA TYR A 37 -2.44 12.86 3.42
C TYR A 37 -1.54 12.39 2.28
N LEU A 38 -1.68 11.13 1.84
CA LEU A 38 -0.91 10.61 0.70
C LEU A 38 -1.25 11.34 -0.60
N LEU A 39 -2.53 11.63 -0.83
CA LEU A 39 -2.98 12.43 -1.99
C LEU A 39 -2.40 13.84 -1.97
N SER A 40 -2.35 14.48 -0.79
CA SER A 40 -1.72 15.79 -0.61
C SER A 40 -0.25 15.76 -1.01
N VAL A 41 0.51 14.75 -0.56
CA VAL A 41 1.93 14.61 -0.93
C VAL A 41 2.09 14.32 -2.42
N ALA A 42 1.23 13.50 -3.01
CA ALA A 42 1.23 13.24 -4.45
C ALA A 42 1.02 14.52 -5.27
N ILE A 43 0.07 15.38 -4.88
CA ILE A 43 -0.25 16.61 -5.62
C ILE A 43 0.78 17.72 -5.36
N LEU A 44 1.22 17.91 -4.11
CA LEU A 44 2.04 19.05 -3.73
C LEU A 44 3.54 18.80 -3.90
N HIS A 45 3.98 17.54 -3.89
CA HIS A 45 5.39 17.19 -4.01
C HIS A 45 5.69 16.37 -5.27
N LEU A 46 5.01 15.23 -5.46
CA LEU A 46 5.35 14.34 -6.58
C LEU A 46 5.00 14.93 -7.94
N LEU A 47 3.80 15.49 -8.08
CA LEU A 47 3.31 15.99 -9.36
C LEU A 47 4.20 17.14 -9.89
N PRO A 48 4.58 18.17 -9.09
CA PRO A 48 5.53 19.18 -9.56
C PRO A 48 6.90 18.62 -9.88
N GLU A 49 7.38 17.65 -9.09
CA GLU A 49 8.71 17.04 -9.27
C GLU A 49 8.83 16.31 -10.61
N VAL A 50 7.84 15.49 -10.99
CA VAL A 50 7.90 14.72 -12.24
C VAL A 50 7.84 15.59 -13.50
N TYR A 51 7.23 16.78 -13.43
CA TYR A 51 7.22 17.73 -14.55
C TYR A 51 8.48 18.60 -14.62
N ASN A 52 9.26 18.70 -13.54
CA ASN A 52 10.52 19.42 -13.50
C ASN A 52 11.66 18.56 -14.08
N GLY A 53 11.85 18.60 -15.41
CA GLY A 53 13.02 17.99 -16.07
C GLY A 53 12.75 17.25 -17.38
N SER A 54 11.49 17.10 -17.80
CA SER A 54 11.12 16.36 -19.01
C SER A 54 10.70 17.29 -20.15
N SER A 55 11.13 16.98 -21.37
CA SER A 55 10.78 17.75 -22.57
C SER A 55 9.38 17.42 -23.12
N ASP A 56 8.84 16.23 -22.84
CA ASP A 56 7.51 15.81 -23.30
C ASP A 56 6.52 15.61 -22.14
N THR A 57 5.83 16.69 -21.80
CA THR A 57 4.82 16.73 -20.74
C THR A 57 3.58 15.88 -21.05
N LYS A 58 3.28 15.62 -22.33
CA LYS A 58 2.11 14.80 -22.70
C LYS A 58 2.34 13.33 -22.36
N VAL A 59 3.53 12.82 -22.70
CA VAL A 59 3.91 11.44 -22.40
C VAL A 59 3.91 11.19 -20.89
N LEU A 60 4.45 12.11 -20.09
CA LEU A 60 4.37 12.03 -18.62
C LEU A 60 2.93 12.00 -18.11
N GLY A 61 2.08 12.89 -18.62
CA GLY A 61 0.66 12.92 -18.25
C GLY A 61 -0.04 11.58 -18.53
N ILE A 62 0.28 10.94 -19.66
CA ILE A 62 -0.25 9.60 -20.00
C ILE A 62 0.24 8.55 -18.98
N PHE A 63 1.53 8.53 -18.62
CA PHE A 63 2.03 7.60 -17.61
C PHE A 63 1.40 7.79 -16.23
N ILE A 64 1.17 9.03 -15.81
CA ILE A 64 0.46 9.35 -14.56
C ILE A 64 -0.97 8.79 -14.62
N LEU A 65 -1.69 9.01 -15.72
CA LEU A 65 -3.05 8.50 -15.89
C LEU A 65 -3.11 6.96 -15.89
N VAL A 66 -2.15 6.30 -16.55
CA VAL A 66 -2.02 4.84 -16.51
C VAL A 66 -1.79 4.35 -15.09
N GLY A 67 -0.89 5.01 -14.33
CA GLY A 67 -0.66 4.69 -12.93
C GLY A 67 -1.90 4.85 -12.06
N ILE A 68 -2.67 5.93 -12.23
CA ILE A 68 -3.94 6.17 -11.52
C ILE A 68 -4.96 5.08 -11.85
N ILE A 69 -5.09 4.70 -13.12
CA ILE A 69 -6.01 3.63 -13.54
C ILE A 69 -5.60 2.30 -12.92
N LEU A 70 -4.30 1.95 -12.98
CA LEU A 70 -3.76 0.74 -12.38
C LEU A 70 -4.09 0.69 -10.88
N GLN A 71 -3.80 1.76 -10.15
CA GLN A 71 -4.08 1.82 -8.71
C GLN A 71 -5.58 1.77 -8.41
N SER A 72 -6.43 2.42 -9.21
CA SER A 72 -7.89 2.38 -9.06
C SER A 72 -8.46 0.96 -9.26
N VAL A 73 -7.89 0.20 -10.20
CA VAL A 73 -8.26 -1.21 -10.42
C VAL A 73 -7.84 -2.06 -9.22
N LEU A 74 -6.61 -1.88 -8.72
CA LEU A 74 -6.12 -2.60 -7.55
C LEU A 74 -6.95 -2.28 -6.28
N GLU A 75 -7.30 -1.01 -6.09
CA GLU A 75 -8.17 -0.57 -5.00
C GLU A 75 -9.56 -1.21 -5.11
N SER A 76 -10.11 -1.32 -6.33
CA SER A 76 -11.43 -1.90 -6.54
C SER A 76 -11.51 -3.37 -6.13
N PHE A 77 -10.42 -4.13 -6.30
CA PHE A 77 -10.32 -5.50 -5.76
C PHE A 77 -10.15 -5.54 -4.23
N SER A 78 -9.73 -4.43 -3.63
CA SER A 78 -9.47 -4.33 -2.19
C SER A 78 -10.70 -3.90 -1.35
N LYS A 79 -11.69 -3.26 -1.99
CA LYS A 79 -12.94 -2.77 -1.35
C LYS A 79 -13.77 -3.84 -0.62
N GLY A 80 -13.62 -5.11 -0.99
CA GLY A 80 -14.27 -6.23 -0.31
C GLY A 80 -13.85 -6.39 1.16
N ALA A 81 -12.63 -5.99 1.53
CA ALA A 81 -12.14 -6.05 2.91
C ALA A 81 -12.64 -4.86 3.78
N GLU A 82 -12.92 -3.71 3.17
CA GLU A 82 -13.20 -2.46 3.88
C GLU A 82 -14.63 -2.35 4.42
N HIS A 83 -15.58 -3.02 3.77
CA HIS A 83 -16.99 -2.92 4.14
C HIS A 83 -17.43 -3.96 5.18
N GLY A 84 -16.60 -4.95 5.53
CA GLY A 84 -16.96 -6.02 6.48
C GLY A 84 -18.20 -6.86 6.10
N HIS A 85 -18.81 -6.54 4.96
CA HIS A 85 -19.93 -7.24 4.35
C HIS A 85 -19.44 -7.94 3.09
N ILE A 86 -18.47 -8.84 3.25
CA ILE A 86 -18.42 -9.95 2.30
C ILE A 86 -19.58 -10.84 2.74
N HIS A 87 -20.70 -10.74 2.04
CA HIS A 87 -21.74 -11.76 2.11
C HIS A 87 -21.17 -13.06 1.54
N ILE A 88 -20.31 -13.72 2.32
CA ILE A 88 -19.87 -15.08 2.06
C ILE A 88 -21.07 -15.96 2.42
N HIS A 89 -22.07 -16.00 1.54
CA HIS A 89 -23.11 -17.02 1.53
C HIS A 89 -22.58 -18.37 1.00
N THR A 90 -21.27 -18.61 1.08
CA THR A 90 -20.68 -19.88 0.70
C THR A 90 -20.00 -20.47 1.92
N TYR A 91 -20.50 -21.62 2.37
CA TYR A 91 -19.87 -22.51 3.33
C TYR A 91 -18.49 -23.00 2.81
N GLY A 92 -17.51 -22.09 2.69
CA GLY A 92 -16.22 -22.37 2.09
C GLY A 92 -15.16 -21.41 2.62
N LYS A 93 -14.09 -21.98 3.20
CA LYS A 93 -12.85 -21.29 3.62
C LYS A 93 -12.01 -20.86 2.40
N THR A 94 -12.63 -20.34 1.35
CA THR A 94 -11.90 -19.97 0.13
C THR A 94 -11.14 -18.69 0.37
N PHE A 95 -9.81 -18.79 0.28
CA PHE A 95 -8.89 -17.69 0.44
C PHE A 95 -9.18 -16.58 -0.59
N PRO A 96 -9.24 -15.30 -0.21
CA PRO A 96 -9.48 -14.20 -1.13
C PRO A 96 -8.19 -13.83 -1.88
N THR A 97 -7.73 -14.73 -2.73
CA THR A 97 -6.47 -14.60 -3.48
C THR A 97 -6.40 -13.27 -4.24
N LEU A 98 -7.51 -12.86 -4.85
CA LEU A 98 -7.59 -11.62 -5.62
C LEU A 98 -7.31 -10.38 -4.76
N LEU A 99 -7.91 -10.31 -3.56
CA LEU A 99 -7.66 -9.25 -2.58
C LEU A 99 -6.17 -9.21 -2.21
N PHE A 100 -5.60 -10.36 -1.85
CA PHE A 100 -4.23 -10.43 -1.37
C PHE A 100 -3.21 -10.06 -2.46
N VAL A 101 -3.38 -10.59 -3.67
CA VAL A 101 -2.52 -10.25 -4.81
C VAL A 101 -2.63 -8.77 -5.15
N SER A 102 -3.85 -8.22 -5.14
CA SER A 102 -4.07 -6.79 -5.40
C SER A 102 -3.33 -5.90 -4.40
N LEU A 103 -3.47 -6.18 -3.09
CA LEU A 103 -2.77 -5.46 -2.04
C LEU A 103 -1.24 -5.58 -2.14
N CYS A 104 -0.73 -6.74 -2.59
CA CYS A 104 0.69 -6.91 -2.80
C CYS A 104 1.21 -6.04 -3.95
N ILE A 105 0.53 -6.05 -5.10
CA ILE A 105 0.92 -5.22 -6.25
C ILE A 105 0.78 -3.74 -5.94
N HIS A 106 -0.28 -3.35 -5.21
CA HIS A 106 -0.47 -1.99 -4.74
C HIS A 106 0.69 -1.54 -3.85
N ALA A 107 0.98 -2.28 -2.77
CA ALA A 107 2.06 -1.94 -1.84
C ALA A 107 3.46 -1.99 -2.49
N PHE A 108 3.65 -2.87 -3.47
CA PHE A 108 4.87 -2.91 -4.29
C PHE A 108 5.02 -1.63 -5.10
N SER A 109 3.96 -1.22 -5.80
CA SER A 109 3.95 -0.04 -6.67
C SER A 109 4.20 1.25 -5.89
N GLU A 110 3.71 1.35 -4.65
CA GLU A 110 4.01 2.48 -3.75
C GLU A 110 5.49 2.55 -3.35
N GLY A 111 6.20 1.42 -3.34
CA GLY A 111 7.63 1.38 -3.02
C GLY A 111 8.53 1.95 -4.10
N LEU A 112 8.11 1.91 -5.37
CA LEU A 112 8.90 2.33 -6.53
C LEU A 112 9.37 3.81 -6.47
N PRO A 113 8.52 4.81 -6.16
CA PRO A 113 8.91 6.21 -6.16
C PRO A 113 9.76 6.67 -4.96
N ILE A 114 9.86 5.88 -3.88
CA ILE A 114 10.44 6.31 -2.60
C ILE A 114 11.89 6.81 -2.73
N HIS A 115 12.70 6.13 -3.54
CA HIS A 115 14.12 6.46 -3.65
C HIS A 115 14.34 7.85 -4.30
N HIS A 116 13.45 8.26 -5.21
CA HIS A 116 13.60 9.49 -5.99
C HIS A 116 12.98 10.72 -5.30
N SER A 117 11.91 10.54 -4.53
CA SER A 117 11.06 11.64 -4.04
C SER A 117 11.28 12.03 -2.57
N GLY A 118 12.39 11.60 -1.97
CA GLY A 118 12.84 12.04 -0.66
C GLY A 118 11.98 11.62 0.54
N GLU A 119 12.24 12.23 1.71
CA GLU A 119 11.66 11.80 2.98
C GLU A 119 10.15 12.08 3.12
N ASN A 120 9.64 13.12 2.45
CA ASN A 120 8.21 13.47 2.52
C ASN A 120 7.34 12.33 1.99
N LEU A 121 7.72 11.72 0.87
CA LEU A 121 7.00 10.58 0.31
C LEU A 121 7.13 9.34 1.22
N LEU A 122 8.32 9.09 1.77
CA LEU A 122 8.53 7.99 2.70
C LEU A 122 7.57 8.08 3.90
N TRP A 123 7.46 9.24 4.52
CA TRP A 123 6.54 9.44 5.65
C TRP A 123 5.07 9.35 5.24
N ALA A 124 4.71 9.85 4.05
CA ALA A 124 3.37 9.67 3.49
C ALA A 124 2.97 8.20 3.36
N ILE A 125 3.87 7.38 2.80
CA ILE A 125 3.64 5.94 2.63
C ILE A 125 3.65 5.22 3.98
N VAL A 126 4.54 5.58 4.92
CA VAL A 126 4.55 5.01 6.27
C VAL A 126 3.20 5.25 6.96
N VAL A 127 2.68 6.48 6.92
CA VAL A 127 1.38 6.83 7.47
C VAL A 127 0.25 6.09 6.74
N HIS A 128 0.39 5.86 5.43
CA HIS A 128 -0.59 5.14 4.63
C HIS A 128 -0.66 3.64 4.89
N LYS A 129 0.50 3.03 5.12
CA LYS A 129 0.60 1.59 5.33
C LYS A 129 -0.04 1.11 6.63
N ILE A 130 -0.09 1.98 7.65
CA ILE A 130 -0.68 1.65 8.97
C ILE A 130 -2.17 1.29 8.82
N PRO A 131 -3.06 2.15 8.29
CA PRO A 131 -4.47 1.80 8.10
C PRO A 131 -4.69 0.57 7.21
N ILE A 132 -3.92 0.40 6.13
CA ILE A 132 -4.04 -0.78 5.26
C ILE A 132 -3.70 -2.06 6.05
N ALA A 133 -2.60 -2.04 6.82
CA ALA A 133 -2.21 -3.15 7.67
C ALA A 133 -3.25 -3.44 8.77
N VAL A 134 -3.89 -2.41 9.33
CA VAL A 134 -5.01 -2.55 10.27
C VAL A 134 -6.18 -3.29 9.61
N ILE A 135 -6.61 -2.86 8.42
CA ILE A 135 -7.73 -3.48 7.68
C ILE A 135 -7.41 -4.92 7.32
N LEU A 136 -6.22 -5.19 6.78
CA LEU A 136 -5.79 -6.54 6.41
C LEU A 136 -5.74 -7.46 7.64
N THR A 137 -5.26 -6.97 8.78
CA THR A 137 -5.18 -7.75 10.02
C THR A 137 -6.58 -8.08 10.55
N ILE A 138 -7.49 -7.10 10.61
CA ILE A 138 -8.90 -7.33 11.00
C ILE A 138 -9.52 -8.37 10.08
N PHE A 139 -9.39 -8.18 8.77
CA PHE A 139 -9.93 -9.09 7.77
C PHE A 139 -9.45 -10.54 7.94
N LEU A 140 -8.14 -10.73 8.14
CA LEU A 140 -7.54 -12.06 8.32
C LEU A 140 -7.97 -12.73 9.62
N LEU A 141 -8.17 -11.96 10.70
CA LEU A 141 -8.67 -12.45 11.99
C LEU A 141 -10.15 -12.84 11.91
N ASP A 142 -10.98 -11.99 11.31
CA ASP A 142 -12.42 -12.21 11.14
C ASP A 142 -12.73 -13.39 10.21
N SER A 143 -11.82 -13.69 9.26
CA SER A 143 -11.92 -14.84 8.36
C SER A 143 -11.53 -16.19 9.01
N HIS A 144 -11.21 -16.21 10.31
CA HIS A 144 -10.83 -17.40 11.07
C HIS A 144 -9.66 -18.21 10.47
N PHE A 145 -8.70 -17.54 9.82
CA PHE A 145 -7.47 -18.19 9.35
C PHE A 145 -6.55 -18.61 10.51
N SER A 146 -5.71 -19.62 10.29
CA SER A 146 -4.73 -20.05 11.29
C SER A 146 -3.69 -18.95 11.55
N LYS A 147 -3.16 -18.85 12.78
CA LYS A 147 -2.13 -17.85 13.12
C LYS A 147 -0.92 -17.90 12.18
N LYS A 148 -0.51 -19.10 11.75
CA LYS A 148 0.60 -19.28 10.79
C LYS A 148 0.29 -18.63 9.45
N THR A 149 -0.93 -18.82 8.96
CA THR A 149 -1.43 -18.24 7.71
C THR A 149 -1.47 -16.71 7.79
N ILE A 150 -1.98 -16.16 8.90
CA ILE A 150 -2.03 -14.71 9.12
C ILE A 150 -0.62 -14.10 9.12
N VAL A 151 0.30 -14.69 9.88
CA VAL A 151 1.71 -14.23 9.94
C VAL A 151 2.39 -14.31 8.58
N PHE A 152 2.18 -15.39 7.83
CA PHE A 152 2.70 -15.53 6.48
C PHE A 152 2.23 -14.37 5.57
N PHE A 153 0.93 -14.11 5.52
CA PHE A 153 0.39 -13.05 4.65
C PHE A 153 0.85 -11.66 5.04
N LEU A 154 0.87 -11.35 6.34
CA LEU A 154 1.37 -10.05 6.82
C LEU A 154 2.86 -9.88 6.53
N THR A 155 3.64 -10.95 6.62
CA THR A 155 5.08 -10.91 6.28
C THR A 155 5.28 -10.65 4.79
N VAL A 156 4.58 -11.39 3.94
CA VAL A 156 4.65 -11.19 2.48
C VAL A 156 4.23 -9.76 2.13
N PHE A 157 3.11 -9.26 2.68
CA PHE A 157 2.65 -7.88 2.49
C PHE A 157 3.67 -6.84 2.97
N ALA A 158 4.29 -7.06 4.13
CA ALA A 158 5.31 -6.14 4.68
C ALA A 158 6.53 -5.98 3.76
N LEU A 159 6.90 -7.04 3.03
CA LEU A 159 8.03 -7.05 2.11
C LEU A 159 7.77 -6.38 0.77
N MET A 160 6.51 -6.17 0.36
CA MET A 160 6.20 -5.67 -0.98
C MET A 160 6.75 -4.27 -1.27
N SER A 161 6.54 -3.28 -0.38
CA SER A 161 7.11 -1.94 -0.60
C SER A 161 8.65 -1.93 -0.55
N PRO A 162 9.32 -2.61 0.41
CA PRO A 162 10.77 -2.83 0.33
C PRO A 162 11.24 -3.40 -1.01
N LEU A 163 10.53 -4.40 -1.56
CA LEU A 163 10.84 -4.96 -2.87
C LEU A 163 10.66 -3.94 -4.01
N GLY A 164 9.66 -3.07 -3.93
CA GLY A 164 9.48 -1.95 -4.86
C GLY A 164 10.66 -0.98 -4.81
N VAL A 165 11.13 -0.62 -3.61
CA VAL A 165 12.32 0.23 -3.43
C VAL A 165 13.56 -0.42 -4.06
N ILE A 166 13.79 -1.71 -3.77
CA ILE A 166 14.93 -2.47 -4.31
C ILE A 166 14.89 -2.49 -5.84
N LEU A 167 13.72 -2.73 -6.45
CA LEU A 167 13.62 -2.74 -7.91
C LEU A 167 14.01 -1.37 -8.51
N SER A 168 13.48 -0.29 -7.92
CA SER A 168 13.77 1.09 -8.34
C SER A 168 15.27 1.42 -8.28
N GLU A 169 15.95 1.00 -7.20
CA GLU A 169 17.40 1.16 -7.03
C GLU A 169 18.20 0.41 -8.11
N ASN A 170 17.79 -0.81 -8.45
CA ASN A 170 18.47 -1.61 -9.48
C ASN A 170 18.27 -1.04 -10.89
N MET A 171 17.07 -0.54 -11.22
CA MET A 171 16.81 0.08 -12.52
C MET A 171 17.72 1.31 -12.74
N MET A 172 17.88 2.15 -11.73
CA MET A 172 18.81 3.29 -11.78
C MET A 172 20.27 2.87 -11.92
N PHE A 173 20.68 1.77 -11.26
CA PHE A 173 22.02 1.24 -11.43
C PHE A 173 22.30 0.91 -12.90
N PHE A 174 21.34 0.28 -13.60
CA PHE A 174 21.50 0.00 -15.02
C PHE A 174 21.55 1.28 -15.86
N GLU A 175 20.66 2.25 -15.63
CA GLU A 175 20.67 3.53 -16.37
C GLU A 175 21.96 4.35 -16.18
N LYS A 176 22.58 4.28 -14.99
CA LYS A 176 23.79 5.05 -14.67
C LYS A 176 25.08 4.44 -15.22
N TYR A 177 25.10 3.13 -15.46
CA TYR A 177 26.31 2.39 -15.81
C TYR A 177 26.24 1.65 -17.16
N SER A 178 25.15 1.82 -17.93
CA SER A 178 25.04 1.47 -19.36
C SER A 178 25.32 2.68 -20.24
#